data_AF-A0A1B6BJ78-F1
#
_entry.id   AF-A0A1B6BJ78-F1
#
_cell.length_a   1.000
_cell.length_b   1.000
_cell.length_c   1.000
_cell.angle_alpha   90.00
_cell.angle_beta   90.00
_cell.angle_gamma   90.00
#
_symmetry.space_group_name_H-M   'P 1'
#
loop_
_entity.id
_entity.type
_entity.pdbx_description
1 polymer ?
#
loop_
_entity_poly.entity_id
_entity_poly.type
_entity_poly.pdbx_seq_one_letter_code
_entity_poly.pdbx_strand_id
1 'polypeptide(L)' 'MIFDKHSEHGSKWDGKFWTRGYYVSTVGNITEEAIKRYIQEQQEEAKIEETKRR' A
#
# COMPACT_ATOMS: atom_id res chain seq x y z
N MET A 1 -21.22 -3.00 10.59
CA MET A 1 -20.29 -3.87 11.36
C MET A 1 -20.84 -5.30 11.41
N ILE A 2 -20.00 -6.33 11.56
CA ILE A 2 -20.42 -7.75 11.47
C ILE A 2 -21.60 -8.08 12.41
N PHE A 3 -21.60 -7.52 13.62
CA PHE A 3 -22.68 -7.72 14.58
C PHE A 3 -24.00 -7.01 14.25
N ASP A 4 -23.99 -6.01 13.35
CA ASP A 4 -25.23 -5.36 12.91
C ASP A 4 -26.06 -6.29 12.00
N LYS A 5 -25.39 -7.23 11.32
CA LYS A 5 -26.01 -8.26 10.48
C LYS A 5 -26.20 -9.59 11.21
N HIS A 6 -25.39 -9.85 12.23
CA HIS A 6 -25.36 -11.09 13.00
C HIS A 6 -25.39 -10.79 14.51
N SER A 7 -26.54 -10.28 14.98
CA SER A 7 -26.74 -9.87 16.36
C SER A 7 -26.72 -11.05 17.35
N GLU A 8 -27.05 -12.25 16.88
CA GLU A 8 -27.04 -13.50 17.64
C GLU A 8 -25.65 -13.89 18.17
N HIS A 9 -24.60 -13.35 17.57
CA HIS A 9 -23.22 -13.60 17.97
C HIS A 9 -22.64 -12.50 18.87
N GLY A 10 -23.26 -11.32 18.97
CA GLY A 10 -22.68 -10.16 19.66
C GLY A 10 -22.38 -10.36 21.16
N SER A 11 -23.24 -11.12 21.85
CA SER A 11 -23.09 -11.43 23.28
C SER A 11 -22.00 -12.46 23.57
N LYS A 12 -21.62 -13.28 22.59
CA LYS A 12 -20.63 -14.36 22.74
C LYS A 12 -19.19 -13.85 22.73
N TRP A 13 -18.95 -12.66 22.16
CA TRP A 13 -17.62 -12.11 21.90
C TRP A 13 -17.40 -10.75 22.56
N ASP A 14 -18.13 -10.43 23.65
CA ASP A 14 -18.08 -9.14 24.35
C ASP A 14 -18.19 -7.91 23.41
N GLY A 15 -18.95 -8.05 22.32
CA GLY A 15 -19.09 -7.02 21.29
C GLY A 15 -17.83 -6.73 20.45
N LYS A 16 -16.76 -7.54 20.55
CA LYS A 16 -15.51 -7.37 19.79
C LYS A 16 -15.26 -8.56 18.88
N PHE A 17 -15.29 -8.31 17.58
CA PHE A 17 -15.06 -9.35 16.59
C PHE A 17 -13.56 -9.60 16.33
N TRP A 18 -12.76 -8.54 16.37
CA TRP A 18 -11.31 -8.60 16.14
C TRP A 18 -10.54 -8.38 17.44
N THR A 19 -9.37 -9.03 17.55
CA THR A 19 -8.39 -8.71 18.61
C THR A 19 -7.74 -7.35 18.35
N ARG A 20 -7.10 -6.79 19.38
CA ARG A 20 -6.36 -5.52 19.28
C ARG A 20 -5.11 -5.63 18.40
N GLY A 21 -4.56 -6.84 18.28
CA GLY A 21 -3.37 -7.10 17.48
C GLY A 21 -3.70 -7.28 16.01
N TYR A 22 -2.75 -6.92 15.16
CA TYR A 22 -2.77 -7.23 13.73
C TYR A 22 -1.35 -7.56 13.27
N TYR A 23 -1.25 -8.41 12.26
CA TYR A 23 -0.01 -8.69 11.54
C TYR A 23 -0.06 -7.94 10.20
N VAL A 24 1.05 -7.30 9.84
CA VAL A 24 1.20 -6.63 8.55
C VAL A 24 2.59 -6.93 8.00
N SER A 25 2.66 -7.19 6.70
CA SER A 25 3.91 -7.36 5.96
C SER A 25 3.78 -6.70 4.60
N THR A 26 4.86 -6.07 4.14
CA THR A 26 4.94 -5.55 2.78
C THR A 26 5.09 -6.71 1.80
N VAL A 27 4.35 -6.67 0.70
CA VAL A 27 4.52 -7.60 -0.43
C VAL A 27 4.75 -6.77 -1.68
N GLY A 28 5.83 -7.06 -2.41
CA GLY A 28 6.15 -6.38 -3.65
C GLY A 28 7.20 -7.17 -4.43
N ASN A 29 7.06 -7.19 -5.76
CA ASN A 29 8.05 -7.74 -6.66
C ASN A 29 8.74 -6.57 -7.38
N ILE A 30 9.87 -6.10 -6.84
CA ILE A 30 10.68 -5.07 -7.47
C ILE A 30 11.86 -5.77 -8.15
N THR A 31 11.97 -5.59 -9.46
CA THR A 31 13.06 -6.15 -10.26
C THR A 31 14.14 -5.12 -10.52
N GLU A 32 15.37 -5.56 -10.77
CA GLU A 32 16.50 -4.68 -11.06
C GLU A 32 16.24 -3.84 -12.33
N GLU A 33 15.55 -4.41 -13.32
CA GLU A 33 15.18 -3.74 -14.57
C GLU A 33 14.22 -2.59 -14.32
N ALA A 34 13.25 -2.77 -13.42
CA ALA A 34 12.31 -1.71 -13.06
C ALA A 34 13.02 -0.53 -12.39
N ILE A 35 14.01 -0.83 -11.53
CA ILE A 35 14.83 0.20 -10.87
C ILE A 35 15.68 0.95 -11.89
N LYS A 36 16.38 0.24 -12.77
CA LYS A 36 17.24 0.85 -13.80
C LYS A 36 16.44 1.77 -14.72
N ARG A 37 15.28 1.30 -15.19
CA ARG A 37 14.39 2.10 -16.05
C ARG A 37 13.94 3.37 -15.35
N TYR A 38 13.49 3.28 -14.10
CA TYR A 38 13.08 4.45 -13.32
C TYR A 38 14.19 5.51 -13.22
N ILE A 39 15.42 5.10 -12.88
CA ILE A 39 16.55 6.03 -12.77
C ILE A 39 16.84 6.71 -14.11
N GLN A 40 16.84 5.94 -15.21
CA GLN A 40 17.11 6.47 -16.54
C GLN A 40 16.04 7.47 -16.99
N GLU A 41 14.76 7.14 -16.80
CA GLU A 41 13.64 8.00 -17.15
C GLU A 41 13.69 9.32 -16.37
N GLN A 42 13.95 9.27 -15.07
CA GLN A 42 14.09 10.47 -14.24
C GLN A 42 15.23 11.38 -14.68
N GLN A 43 16.38 10.81 -15.06
CA GLN A 43 17.51 11.60 -15.57
C GLN A 43 17.19 12.28 -16.90
N GLU A 44 16.46 11.61 -17.78
CA GLU A 44 16.09 12.16 -19.08
C GLU A 44 15.04 13.27 -18.95
N GLU A 45 14.04 13.07 -18.09
CA GLU A 45 13.05 14.10 -17.75
C GLU A 45 13.73 15.37 -17.20
N ALA A 46 14.70 15.22 -16.30
CA ALA A 46 15.44 16.34 -15.74
C ALA A 46 16.21 17.14 -16.81
N LYS A 47 16.84 16.47 -17.79
CA LYS A 47 17.53 17.15 -18.91
C LYS A 47 16.56 17.89 -19.82
N ILE A 48 15.42 17.27 -20.13
CA ILE A 48 14.37 17.89 -20.94
C ILE A 48 13.85 19.14 -20.22
N GLU A 49 13.64 19.05 -18.91
CA GLU A 49 13.19 20.18 -18.10
C GLU A 49 14.23 21.31 -18.08
N GLU A 50 15.51 21.00 -17.90
CA GLU A 50 16.58 22.01 -17.97
C GLU A 50 16.62 22.69 -19.35
N THR A 51 16.46 21.92 -20.42
CA THR A 51 16.42 22.44 -21.79
C THR A 51 15.20 23.34 -22.02
N LYS A 52 14.03 23.00 -21.47
CA LYS A 52 12.82 23.83 -21.57
C LYS A 52 12.90 25.13 -20.77
N ARG A 53 13.72 25.16 -19.72
CA ARG A 53 13.92 26.34 -18.87
C ARG A 53 14.92 27.35 -19.47
N ARG A 54 15.69 26.95 -20.50
CA ARG A 54 16.59 27.82 -21.26
C ARG A 54 15.88 28.39 -22.48
#